data_AF-A0A1B6EZ35-F1
#
_entry.id   AF-A0A1B6EZ35-F1
#
_cell.length_a   1.000
_cell.length_b   1.000
_cell.length_c   1.000
_cell.angle_alpha   90.00
_cell.angle_beta   90.00
_cell.angle_gamma   90.00
#
_symmetry.space_group_name_H-M   'P 1'
#
loop_
_entity.id
_entity.type
_entity.pdbx_description
1 polymer ?
#
loop_
_entity_poly.entity_id
_entity_poly.type
_entity_poly.pdbx_seq_one_letter_code
_entity_poly.pdbx_strand_id
1 'polypeptide(L)'
;LHCTWVTNVAYSSPSVVLATYSNDGSRVILDDFREAYYWLSQNTKSDARIMSWWDYGYQIAGMANRTTLVDNNTWNNSHIALVGKAMSSNESAAYDIMSKLDVDYVLVIFGGLIGYSGDDINKFLWMVRIAEGEHPNDIRESNYFTANGEYRVDESASKTMLNCLMYKLSYYRFGELQLNSRMAAGYDRTRNAVIGHKNFKLTYLEEAFTSEHWLVRIYRVKKLNEFNRQYVKRRNKRTAMQQKSSRSGKKGTLRFKNVVVKGTKDVRPVNPNSIR
;
A
#
# COMPACT_ATOMS: atom_id res chain seq x y z
N LEU A 1 21.26 -43.07 7.54
CA LEU A 1 20.41 -42.80 6.35
C LEU A 1 19.16 -42.00 6.72
N HIS A 2 18.29 -42.47 7.62
CA HIS A 2 17.09 -41.72 8.05
C HIS A 2 17.39 -40.30 8.55
N CYS A 3 18.23 -40.13 9.58
CA CYS A 3 18.50 -38.81 10.15
C CYS A 3 19.06 -37.82 9.12
N THR A 4 20.01 -38.24 8.29
CA THR A 4 20.60 -37.39 7.24
C THR A 4 19.58 -36.94 6.21
N TRP A 5 18.68 -37.84 5.78
CA TRP A 5 17.63 -37.49 4.82
C TRP A 5 16.60 -36.52 5.44
N VAL A 6 16.14 -36.80 6.66
CA VAL A 6 15.18 -35.94 7.38
C VAL A 6 15.79 -34.56 7.64
N THR A 7 17.04 -34.47 8.08
CA THR A 7 17.72 -33.18 8.29
C THR A 7 17.82 -32.38 7.00
N ASN A 8 18.18 -33.02 5.87
CA ASN A 8 18.30 -32.35 4.58
C ASN A 8 16.96 -31.86 4.03
N VAL A 9 15.92 -32.71 4.09
CA VAL A 9 14.64 -32.42 3.42
C VAL A 9 13.68 -31.60 4.28
N ALA A 10 13.62 -31.85 5.60
CA ALA A 10 12.59 -31.25 6.45
C ALA A 10 13.08 -30.03 7.25
N TYR A 11 14.29 -30.10 7.83
CA TYR A 11 14.77 -29.08 8.76
C TYR A 11 15.66 -28.01 8.11
N SER A 12 16.27 -28.30 6.97
CA SER A 12 17.22 -27.38 6.30
C SER A 12 16.52 -26.43 5.31
N SER A 13 15.45 -25.76 5.75
CA SER A 13 14.70 -24.80 4.94
C SER A 13 14.65 -23.42 5.62
N PRO A 14 15.24 -22.37 5.03
CA PRO A 14 15.22 -21.03 5.62
C PRO A 14 13.83 -20.39 5.51
N SER A 15 13.39 -19.70 6.56
CA SER A 15 12.07 -19.01 6.58
C SER A 15 12.11 -17.56 6.08
N VAL A 16 13.31 -17.01 5.83
CA VAL A 16 13.51 -15.63 5.34
C VAL A 16 13.56 -15.59 3.81
N VAL A 17 14.15 -16.63 3.21
CA VAL A 17 14.30 -16.76 1.76
C VAL A 17 13.47 -17.97 1.35
N LEU A 18 12.37 -17.75 0.64
CA LEU A 18 11.48 -18.83 0.25
C LEU A 18 12.00 -19.49 -1.01
N ALA A 19 11.98 -20.82 -1.05
CA ALA A 19 12.27 -21.58 -2.26
C ALA A 19 10.97 -22.21 -2.75
N THR A 20 10.59 -21.89 -3.99
CA THR A 20 9.53 -22.61 -4.70
C THR A 20 10.13 -23.42 -5.84
N TYR A 21 9.50 -24.53 -6.18
CA TYR A 21 9.90 -25.36 -7.31
C TYR A 21 8.90 -25.14 -8.42
N SER A 22 9.40 -24.74 -9.58
CA SER A 22 8.62 -24.66 -10.81
C SER A 22 8.25 -26.06 -11.31
N ASN A 23 7.26 -26.14 -12.20
CA ASN A 23 6.78 -27.42 -12.76
C ASN A 23 7.87 -28.20 -13.52
N ASP A 24 8.94 -27.53 -13.95
CA ASP A 24 10.11 -28.11 -14.61
C ASP A 24 11.19 -28.60 -13.62
N GLY A 25 10.95 -28.48 -12.31
CA GLY A 25 11.90 -28.84 -11.25
C GLY A 25 12.95 -27.77 -10.97
N SER A 26 12.93 -26.63 -11.67
CA SER A 26 13.82 -25.51 -11.37
C SER A 26 13.46 -24.87 -10.03
N ARG A 27 14.48 -24.57 -9.23
CA ARG A 27 14.32 -23.89 -7.94
C ARG A 27 14.30 -22.38 -8.15
N VAL A 28 13.17 -21.75 -7.86
CA VAL A 28 13.03 -20.29 -7.85
C VAL A 28 13.13 -19.81 -6.40
N ILE A 29 14.01 -18.83 -6.19
CA ILE A 29 14.24 -18.22 -4.89
C ILE A 29 13.45 -16.91 -4.84
N LEU A 30 12.55 -16.81 -3.87
CA LEU A 30 11.76 -15.61 -3.59
C LEU A 30 12.35 -14.91 -2.37
N ASP A 31 12.73 -13.65 -2.57
CA ASP A 31 13.48 -12.88 -1.59
C ASP A 31 12.80 -11.58 -1.17
N ASP A 32 11.47 -11.55 -1.31
CA ASP A 32 10.63 -10.39 -1.04
C ASP A 32 10.76 -9.85 0.39
N PHE A 33 11.05 -10.73 1.38
CA PHE A 33 11.26 -10.32 2.76
C PHE A 33 12.48 -9.40 2.91
N ARG A 34 13.64 -9.83 2.39
CA ARG A 34 14.87 -9.01 2.47
C ARG A 34 14.72 -7.74 1.66
N GLU A 35 14.10 -7.83 0.48
CA GLU A 35 13.80 -6.68 -0.36
C GLU A 35 12.99 -5.61 0.42
N ALA A 36 11.87 -6.02 1.02
CA ALA A 36 10.98 -5.11 1.75
C ALA A 36 11.62 -4.54 3.02
N TYR A 37 12.33 -5.37 3.79
CA TYR A 37 13.02 -4.89 5.00
C TYR A 37 14.19 -3.96 4.66
N TYR A 38 14.91 -4.22 3.58
CA TYR A 38 15.96 -3.33 3.10
C TYR A 38 15.37 -1.99 2.61
N TRP A 39 14.23 -2.03 1.90
CA TRP A 39 13.51 -0.82 1.50
C TRP A 39 13.11 0.02 2.72
N LEU A 40 12.55 -0.60 3.78
CA LEU A 40 12.23 0.08 5.03
C LEU A 40 13.48 0.74 5.63
N SER A 41 14.60 0.02 5.66
CA SER A 41 15.84 0.49 6.26
C SER A 41 16.44 1.70 5.55
N GLN A 42 16.32 1.77 4.21
CA GLN A 42 16.96 2.82 3.41
C GLN A 42 16.03 4.01 3.11
N ASN A 43 14.72 3.79 3.04
CA ASN A 43 13.77 4.79 2.52
C ASN A 43 12.87 5.43 3.59
N THR A 44 12.93 4.95 4.84
CA THR A 44 12.14 5.53 5.95
C THR A 44 13.04 6.25 6.95
N LYS A 45 12.46 7.14 7.77
CA LYS A 45 13.21 7.79 8.85
C LYS A 45 13.68 6.77 9.88
N SER A 46 14.78 7.06 10.57
CA SER A 46 15.35 6.17 11.60
C SER A 46 14.41 5.96 12.79
N ASP A 47 13.58 6.95 13.12
CA ASP A 47 12.59 6.93 14.20
C ASP A 47 11.21 6.41 13.75
N ALA A 48 11.07 5.99 12.48
CA ALA A 48 9.80 5.54 11.95
C ALA A 48 9.27 4.31 12.69
N ARG A 49 7.99 4.35 13.07
CA ARG A 49 7.32 3.27 13.80
C ARG A 49 6.52 2.37 12.87
N ILE A 50 6.85 1.08 12.88
CA ILE A 50 6.25 0.07 12.02
C ILE A 50 5.25 -0.77 12.83
N MET A 51 4.00 -0.76 12.39
CA MET A 51 2.96 -1.67 12.89
C MET A 51 2.94 -2.93 12.02
N SER A 52 3.05 -4.09 12.65
CA SER A 52 2.99 -5.40 12.01
C SER A 52 2.48 -6.44 13.00
N TRP A 53 2.16 -7.65 12.54
CA TRP A 53 1.84 -8.75 13.44
C TRP A 53 3.09 -9.19 14.24
N TRP A 54 2.88 -9.71 15.45
CA TRP A 54 3.96 -9.95 16.43
C TRP A 54 5.03 -10.93 15.94
N ASP A 55 4.66 -11.91 15.10
CA ASP A 55 5.57 -12.90 14.49
C ASP A 55 6.78 -12.24 13.81
N TYR A 56 6.61 -11.05 13.25
CA TYR A 56 7.63 -10.39 12.41
C TYR A 56 8.46 -9.35 13.17
N GLY A 57 8.14 -9.05 14.43
CA GLY A 57 8.75 -7.96 15.17
C GLY A 57 10.28 -8.03 15.23
N TYR A 58 10.83 -9.22 15.57
CA TYR A 58 12.28 -9.42 15.59
C TYR A 58 12.93 -9.34 14.20
N GLN A 59 12.25 -9.78 13.14
CA GLN A 59 12.79 -9.71 11.78
C GLN A 59 12.88 -8.24 11.32
N ILE A 60 11.85 -7.45 11.57
CA ILE A 60 11.84 -6.03 11.24
C ILE A 60 12.90 -5.28 12.06
N ALA A 61 12.97 -5.51 13.38
CA ALA A 61 13.97 -4.86 14.23
C ALA A 61 15.41 -5.23 13.81
N GLY A 62 15.66 -6.51 13.49
CA GLY A 62 16.99 -6.98 13.12
C GLY A 62 17.42 -6.59 11.70
N MET A 63 16.54 -6.73 10.70
CA MET A 63 16.89 -6.53 9.29
C MET A 63 16.58 -5.12 8.80
N ALA A 64 15.42 -4.55 9.17
CA ALA A 64 15.05 -3.19 8.77
C ALA A 64 15.66 -2.12 9.69
N ASN A 65 16.07 -2.48 10.92
CA ASN A 65 16.56 -1.57 11.94
C ASN A 65 15.56 -0.42 12.19
N ARG A 66 14.31 -0.78 12.51
CA ARG A 66 13.21 0.16 12.80
C ARG A 66 12.45 -0.23 14.05
N THR A 67 11.83 0.76 14.67
CA THR A 67 11.02 0.60 15.87
C THR A 67 9.73 -0.16 15.53
N THR A 68 9.50 -1.29 16.18
CA THR A 68 8.27 -2.09 16.07
C THR A 68 7.39 -1.88 17.29
N LEU A 69 6.07 -1.78 17.10
CA LEU A 69 5.13 -1.60 18.21
C LEU A 69 4.99 -2.88 19.06
N VAL A 70 4.92 -4.03 18.39
CA VAL A 70 4.74 -5.33 19.02
C VAL A 70 5.87 -6.24 18.58
N ASP A 71 6.37 -7.03 19.52
CA ASP A 71 7.46 -7.98 19.32
C ASP A 71 7.06 -9.41 19.66
N ASN A 72 7.97 -10.34 19.37
CA ASN A 72 7.77 -11.78 19.56
C ASN A 72 8.10 -12.23 21.00
N ASN A 73 8.22 -11.30 21.96
CA ASN A 73 8.39 -11.61 23.39
C ASN A 73 7.05 -11.69 24.13
N THR A 74 5.96 -11.23 23.51
CA THR A 74 4.56 -11.40 23.95
C THR A 74 4.27 -11.15 25.44
N TRP A 75 4.97 -10.19 26.07
CA TRP A 75 4.84 -9.93 27.51
C TRP A 75 3.64 -9.02 27.86
N ASN A 76 3.15 -8.24 26.88
CA ASN A 76 2.02 -7.32 27.04
C ASN A 76 0.89 -7.67 26.06
N ASN A 77 -0.04 -8.50 26.51
CA ASN A 77 -1.16 -8.99 25.70
C ASN A 77 -2.13 -7.87 25.28
N SER A 78 -2.36 -6.87 26.13
CA SER A 78 -3.25 -5.75 25.80
C SER A 78 -2.70 -4.92 24.63
N HIS A 79 -1.37 -4.80 24.49
CA HIS A 79 -0.77 -4.11 23.34
C HIS A 79 -0.93 -4.92 22.04
N ILE A 80 -0.77 -6.24 22.11
CA ILE A 80 -1.04 -7.15 20.97
C ILE A 80 -2.52 -7.05 20.57
N ALA A 81 -3.43 -7.02 21.54
CA ALA A 81 -4.86 -6.89 21.29
C ALA A 81 -5.23 -5.56 20.64
N LEU A 82 -4.56 -4.44 20.98
CA LEU A 82 -4.74 -3.16 20.30
C LEU A 82 -4.33 -3.23 18.82
N VAL A 83 -3.21 -3.89 18.49
CA VAL A 83 -2.80 -4.11 17.10
C VAL A 83 -3.78 -5.04 16.38
N GLY A 84 -4.19 -6.15 17.02
CA GLY A 84 -5.21 -7.05 16.50
C GLY A 84 -6.53 -6.35 16.22
N LYS A 85 -6.96 -5.45 17.12
CA LYS A 85 -8.14 -4.60 16.96
C LYS A 85 -7.98 -3.62 15.81
N ALA A 86 -6.83 -2.98 15.66
CA ALA A 86 -6.59 -2.07 14.52
C ALA A 86 -6.67 -2.83 13.18
N MET A 87 -6.06 -4.01 13.09
CA MET A 87 -6.04 -4.83 11.87
C MET A 87 -7.42 -5.42 11.51
N SER A 88 -8.25 -5.73 12.51
CA SER A 88 -9.58 -6.33 12.32
C SER A 88 -10.72 -5.32 12.21
N SER A 89 -10.50 -4.06 12.60
CA SER A 89 -11.48 -2.98 12.53
C SER A 89 -11.64 -2.40 11.11
N ASN A 90 -12.64 -1.55 10.92
CA ASN A 90 -12.74 -0.73 9.70
C ASN A 90 -11.61 0.32 9.62
N GLU A 91 -11.41 0.89 8.44
CA GLU A 91 -10.29 1.82 8.19
C GLU A 91 -10.30 3.06 9.10
N SER A 92 -11.47 3.59 9.45
CA SER A 92 -11.59 4.79 10.30
C SER A 92 -11.24 4.52 11.76
N ALA A 93 -11.80 3.46 12.36
CA ALA A 93 -11.49 3.09 13.73
C ALA A 93 -10.03 2.63 13.86
N ALA A 94 -9.52 1.92 12.85
CA ALA A 94 -8.12 1.54 12.80
C ALA A 94 -7.20 2.77 12.73
N TYR A 95 -7.57 3.79 11.94
CA TYR A 95 -6.80 5.03 11.85
C TYR A 95 -6.72 5.77 13.18
N ASP A 96 -7.80 5.79 13.95
CA ASP A 96 -7.78 6.38 15.30
C ASP A 96 -6.81 5.66 16.23
N ILE A 97 -6.76 4.32 16.17
CA ILE A 97 -5.83 3.51 16.96
C ILE A 97 -4.39 3.74 16.49
N MET A 98 -4.14 3.68 15.18
CA MET A 98 -2.81 3.94 14.59
C MET A 98 -2.29 5.34 14.93
N SER A 99 -3.17 6.34 14.94
CA SER A 99 -2.83 7.71 15.31
C SER A 99 -2.47 7.84 16.80
N LYS A 100 -3.21 7.16 17.69
CA LYS A 100 -2.91 7.14 19.14
C LYS A 100 -1.57 6.47 19.45
N LEU A 101 -1.20 5.44 18.67
CA LEU A 101 0.07 4.73 18.82
C LEU A 101 1.22 5.38 18.03
N ASP A 102 0.94 6.49 17.32
CA ASP A 102 1.87 7.22 16.45
C ASP A 102 2.59 6.29 15.44
N VAL A 103 1.80 5.48 14.74
CA VAL A 103 2.29 4.60 13.67
C VAL A 103 2.59 5.43 12.41
N ASP A 104 3.70 5.12 11.74
CA ASP A 104 4.06 5.73 10.45
C ASP A 104 3.80 4.78 9.28
N TYR A 105 4.14 3.50 9.46
CA TYR A 105 3.99 2.49 8.43
C TYR A 105 3.31 1.24 8.96
N VAL A 106 2.55 0.57 8.09
CA VAL A 106 1.91 -0.71 8.34
C VAL A 106 2.48 -1.73 7.38
N LEU A 107 2.98 -2.85 7.89
CA LEU A 107 3.48 -3.96 7.10
C LEU A 107 2.50 -5.13 7.20
N VAL A 108 2.12 -5.67 6.04
CA VAL A 108 1.23 -6.82 5.89
C VAL A 108 1.86 -7.83 4.94
N ILE A 109 1.76 -9.12 5.28
CA ILE A 109 2.17 -10.22 4.40
C ILE A 109 0.96 -10.73 3.63
N PHE A 110 1.09 -10.76 2.31
CA PHE A 110 0.05 -11.20 1.40
C PHE A 110 0.56 -12.33 0.50
N GLY A 111 0.03 -13.54 0.69
CA GLY A 111 0.49 -14.72 -0.04
C GLY A 111 -0.31 -15.07 -1.29
N GLY A 112 -1.36 -14.31 -1.61
CA GLY A 112 -2.37 -14.73 -2.59
C GLY A 112 -1.88 -14.80 -4.04
N LEU A 113 -0.79 -14.11 -4.39
CA LEU A 113 -0.22 -14.13 -5.74
C LEU A 113 0.56 -15.42 -6.04
N ILE A 114 1.35 -15.88 -5.08
CA ILE A 114 2.26 -17.03 -5.25
C ILE A 114 1.72 -18.31 -4.60
N GLY A 115 0.69 -18.21 -3.75
CA GLY A 115 0.15 -19.33 -2.98
C GLY A 115 0.90 -19.57 -1.67
N TYR A 116 1.42 -18.52 -1.04
CA TYR A 116 2.09 -18.64 0.26
C TYR A 116 1.04 -18.76 1.37
N SER A 117 1.11 -19.85 2.14
CA SER A 117 0.12 -20.17 3.18
C SER A 117 0.35 -19.43 4.50
N GLY A 118 1.57 -18.94 4.75
CA GLY A 118 1.94 -18.26 5.99
C GLY A 118 1.59 -16.76 6.02
N ASP A 119 0.61 -16.32 5.25
CA ASP A 119 0.22 -14.92 5.13
C ASP A 119 -0.75 -14.46 6.23
N ASP A 120 -0.97 -13.14 6.31
CA ASP A 120 -1.71 -12.56 7.44
C ASP A 120 -3.22 -12.83 7.36
N ILE A 121 -3.77 -13.13 6.17
CA ILE A 121 -5.18 -13.48 6.01
C ILE A 121 -5.48 -14.87 6.60
N ASN A 122 -4.55 -15.83 6.57
CA ASN A 122 -4.72 -17.12 7.25
C ASN A 122 -4.57 -17.00 8.77
N LYS A 123 -3.75 -16.07 9.23
CA LYS A 123 -3.56 -15.79 10.66
C LYS A 123 -4.59 -14.83 11.24
N PHE A 124 -5.43 -14.24 10.40
CA PHE A 124 -6.34 -13.17 10.77
C PHE A 124 -7.31 -13.53 11.90
N LEU A 125 -7.85 -14.75 11.92
CA LEU A 125 -8.75 -15.19 13.00
C LEU A 125 -8.07 -15.17 14.38
N TRP A 126 -6.76 -15.43 14.45
CA TRP A 126 -6.00 -15.28 15.71
C TRP A 126 -5.96 -13.81 16.15
N MET A 127 -5.80 -12.88 15.21
CA MET A 127 -5.85 -11.44 15.50
C MET A 127 -7.21 -11.03 16.07
N VAL A 128 -8.29 -11.54 15.48
CA VAL A 128 -9.67 -11.29 15.92
C VAL A 128 -9.91 -11.85 17.32
N ARG A 129 -9.52 -13.10 17.59
CA ARG A 129 -9.71 -13.74 18.91
C ARG A 129 -8.95 -13.03 20.03
N ILE A 130 -7.70 -12.61 19.77
CA ILE A 130 -6.91 -11.86 20.75
C ILE A 130 -7.54 -10.47 20.99
N ALA A 131 -8.03 -9.81 19.94
CA ALA A 131 -8.72 -8.52 20.06
C ALA A 131 -10.05 -8.64 20.81
N GLU A 132 -10.84 -9.69 20.54
CA GLU A 132 -12.11 -9.96 21.23
C GLU A 132 -11.91 -10.25 22.72
N GLY A 133 -10.82 -10.93 23.09
CA GLY A 133 -10.49 -11.24 24.50
C GLY A 133 -10.37 -9.98 25.38
N GLU A 134 -9.77 -8.91 24.85
CA GLU A 134 -9.59 -7.64 25.59
C GLU A 134 -10.68 -6.60 25.26
N HIS A 135 -11.29 -6.67 24.07
CA HIS A 135 -12.27 -5.69 23.56
C HIS A 135 -13.54 -6.36 22.99
N PRO A 136 -14.32 -7.09 23.82
CA PRO A 136 -15.47 -7.89 23.36
C PRO A 136 -16.66 -7.06 22.85
N ASN A 137 -16.71 -5.77 23.20
CA ASN A 137 -17.77 -4.86 22.75
C ASN A 137 -17.54 -4.35 21.31
N ASP A 138 -16.30 -4.34 20.85
CA ASP A 138 -15.92 -3.75 19.56
C ASP A 138 -15.73 -4.80 18.48
N ILE A 139 -15.10 -5.92 18.82
CA ILE A 139 -14.78 -7.02 17.90
C ILE A 139 -15.45 -8.30 18.38
N ARG A 140 -16.08 -9.02 17.46
CA ARG A 140 -16.66 -10.35 17.70
C ARG A 140 -16.30 -11.29 16.57
N GLU A 141 -15.77 -12.46 16.88
CA GLU A 141 -15.34 -13.46 15.90
C GLU A 141 -16.49 -13.86 14.95
N SER A 142 -17.71 -14.01 15.48
CA SER A 142 -18.90 -14.38 14.70
C SER A 142 -19.19 -13.44 13.52
N ASN A 143 -18.78 -12.18 13.61
CA ASN A 143 -19.04 -11.18 12.56
C ASN A 143 -18.18 -11.39 11.31
N TYR A 144 -17.09 -12.17 11.39
CA TYR A 144 -16.19 -12.45 10.26
C TYR A 144 -16.55 -13.72 9.50
N PHE A 145 -17.45 -14.53 10.04
CA PHE A 145 -17.99 -15.71 9.36
C PHE A 145 -19.22 -15.38 8.52
N THR A 146 -19.50 -16.21 7.54
CA THR A 146 -20.78 -16.18 6.81
C THR A 146 -21.92 -16.67 7.70
N ALA A 147 -23.18 -16.52 7.25
CA ALA A 147 -24.33 -17.05 7.97
C ALA A 147 -24.25 -18.58 8.19
N ASN A 148 -23.48 -19.28 7.36
CA ASN A 148 -23.24 -20.72 7.46
C ASN A 148 -22.04 -21.08 8.37
N GLY A 149 -21.37 -20.09 8.95
CA GLY A 149 -20.18 -20.30 9.78
C GLY A 149 -18.87 -20.50 8.98
N GLU A 150 -18.86 -20.22 7.68
CA GLU A 150 -17.67 -20.40 6.83
C GLU A 150 -16.78 -19.14 6.84
N TYR A 151 -15.45 -19.33 6.87
CA TYR A 151 -14.49 -18.24 6.68
C TYR A 151 -14.14 -18.12 5.20
N ARG A 152 -14.57 -17.03 4.56
CA ARG A 152 -14.42 -16.81 3.11
C ARG A 152 -13.90 -15.42 2.81
N VAL A 153 -13.31 -15.28 1.63
CA VAL A 153 -12.79 -14.01 1.07
C VAL A 153 -13.45 -13.62 -0.26
N ASP A 154 -14.37 -14.46 -0.74
CA ASP A 154 -15.13 -14.24 -1.97
C ASP A 154 -16.34 -13.31 -1.72
N GLU A 155 -17.21 -13.16 -2.72
CA GLU A 155 -18.40 -12.32 -2.63
C GLU A 155 -19.36 -12.75 -1.50
N SER A 156 -19.33 -14.02 -1.11
CA SER A 156 -20.15 -14.54 -0.01
C SER A 156 -19.58 -14.27 1.38
N ALA A 157 -18.37 -13.72 1.46
CA ALA A 157 -17.74 -13.31 2.71
C ALA A 157 -18.60 -12.28 3.47
N SER A 158 -18.42 -12.23 4.79
CA SER A 158 -19.17 -11.26 5.60
C SER A 158 -18.81 -9.82 5.22
N LYS A 159 -19.78 -8.91 5.32
CA LYS A 159 -19.55 -7.48 5.06
C LYS A 159 -18.48 -6.90 5.99
N THR A 160 -18.36 -7.46 7.20
CA THR A 160 -17.33 -7.06 8.17
C THR A 160 -15.94 -7.48 7.68
N MET A 161 -15.80 -8.70 7.16
CA MET A 161 -14.55 -9.19 6.58
C MET A 161 -14.14 -8.36 5.36
N LEU A 162 -15.06 -8.10 4.42
CA LEU A 162 -14.75 -7.31 3.22
C LEU A 162 -14.40 -5.84 3.50
N ASN A 163 -14.83 -5.30 4.65
CA ASN A 163 -14.56 -3.92 5.06
C ASN A 163 -13.45 -3.77 6.10
N CYS A 164 -12.88 -4.85 6.60
CA CYS A 164 -11.81 -4.79 7.60
C CYS A 164 -10.52 -4.23 6.99
N LEU A 165 -9.69 -3.62 7.83
CA LEU A 165 -8.42 -3.05 7.41
C LEU A 165 -7.52 -4.12 6.77
N MET A 166 -7.38 -5.29 7.41
CA MET A 166 -6.53 -6.37 6.90
C MET A 166 -6.90 -6.80 5.47
N TYR A 167 -8.20 -6.99 5.19
CA TYR A 167 -8.68 -7.32 3.85
C TYR A 167 -8.34 -6.21 2.86
N LYS A 168 -8.60 -4.94 3.23
CA LYS A 168 -8.28 -3.78 2.38
C LYS A 168 -6.78 -3.68 2.09
N LEU A 169 -5.92 -3.83 3.09
CA LEU A 169 -4.46 -3.74 2.91
C LEU A 169 -3.90 -4.94 2.13
N SER A 170 -4.45 -6.13 2.31
CA SER A 170 -3.96 -7.31 1.59
C SER A 170 -4.36 -7.27 0.10
N TYR A 171 -5.62 -6.93 -0.19
CA TYR A 171 -6.19 -6.99 -1.53
C TYR A 171 -6.23 -5.67 -2.30
N TYR A 172 -5.56 -4.61 -1.81
CA TYR A 172 -5.52 -3.31 -2.49
C TYR A 172 -4.98 -3.48 -3.93
N ARG A 173 -5.78 -3.07 -4.93
CA ARG A 173 -5.50 -3.21 -6.38
C ARG A 173 -5.32 -4.65 -6.88
N PHE A 174 -5.55 -5.67 -6.05
CA PHE A 174 -5.44 -7.07 -6.46
C PHE A 174 -6.56 -7.49 -7.42
N GLY A 175 -7.73 -6.83 -7.36
CA GLY A 175 -8.86 -7.10 -8.25
C GLY A 175 -8.60 -6.79 -9.73
N GLU A 176 -7.62 -5.95 -10.03
CA GLU A 176 -7.21 -5.59 -11.40
C GLU A 176 -6.19 -6.58 -11.97
N LEU A 177 -5.58 -7.41 -11.11
CA LEU A 177 -4.52 -8.32 -11.49
C LEU A 177 -5.10 -9.61 -12.09
N GLN A 178 -4.67 -9.92 -13.30
CA GLN A 178 -5.01 -11.16 -14.00
C GLN A 178 -3.74 -11.93 -14.32
N LEU A 179 -3.48 -13.00 -13.56
CA LEU A 179 -2.30 -13.85 -13.71
C LEU A 179 -2.26 -14.60 -15.05
N ASN A 180 -3.40 -15.18 -15.43
CA ASN A 180 -3.53 -16.00 -16.63
C ASN A 180 -4.81 -15.59 -17.36
N SER A 181 -4.79 -15.60 -18.70
CA SER A 181 -5.99 -15.29 -19.51
C SER A 181 -7.18 -16.22 -19.22
N ARG A 182 -6.94 -17.40 -18.65
CA ARG A 182 -7.98 -18.37 -18.24
C ARG A 182 -8.51 -18.16 -16.83
N MET A 183 -7.82 -17.38 -15.99
CA MET A 183 -8.20 -17.13 -14.61
C MET A 183 -8.92 -15.79 -14.51
N ALA A 184 -9.93 -15.72 -13.64
CA ALA A 184 -10.61 -14.46 -13.37
C ALA A 184 -9.65 -13.46 -12.71
N ALA A 185 -9.86 -12.16 -12.96
CA ALA A 185 -9.10 -11.11 -12.29
C ALA A 185 -9.38 -11.10 -10.77
N GLY A 186 -8.32 -10.94 -9.98
CA GLY A 186 -8.36 -11.01 -8.52
C GLY A 186 -8.54 -12.41 -7.95
N TYR A 187 -7.91 -13.42 -8.56
CA TYR A 187 -7.93 -14.79 -8.06
C TYR A 187 -6.83 -15.02 -7.01
N ASP A 188 -7.22 -15.36 -5.79
CA ASP A 188 -6.29 -15.71 -4.70
C ASP A 188 -5.93 -17.20 -4.78
N ARG A 189 -4.65 -17.52 -5.01
CA ARG A 189 -4.15 -18.90 -5.13
C ARG A 189 -4.07 -19.64 -3.81
N THR A 190 -3.95 -18.94 -2.68
CA THR A 190 -3.89 -19.58 -1.36
C THR A 190 -5.27 -20.06 -0.93
N ARG A 191 -6.33 -19.29 -1.21
CA ARG A 191 -7.72 -19.67 -0.90
C ARG A 191 -8.48 -20.33 -2.06
N ASN A 192 -7.90 -20.36 -3.26
CA ASN A 192 -8.54 -20.85 -4.48
C ASN A 192 -9.89 -20.17 -4.76
N ALA A 193 -9.99 -18.86 -4.50
CA ALA A 193 -11.23 -18.10 -4.61
C ALA A 193 -11.01 -16.76 -5.30
N VAL A 194 -12.04 -16.27 -6.00
CA VAL A 194 -12.05 -14.91 -6.55
C VAL A 194 -12.47 -13.95 -5.45
N ILE A 195 -11.72 -12.87 -5.25
CA ILE A 195 -12.03 -11.89 -4.20
C ILE A 195 -13.42 -11.27 -4.40
N GLY A 196 -14.14 -11.06 -3.30
CA GLY A 196 -15.48 -10.49 -3.34
C GLY A 196 -15.48 -8.99 -3.68
N HIS A 197 -14.68 -8.22 -2.93
CA HIS A 197 -14.59 -6.78 -3.12
C HIS A 197 -13.33 -6.39 -3.89
N LYS A 198 -13.50 -6.08 -5.19
CA LYS A 198 -12.40 -5.83 -6.12
C LYS A 198 -11.89 -4.39 -6.13
N ASN A 199 -12.81 -3.44 -6.04
CA ASN A 199 -12.52 -2.03 -6.30
C ASN A 199 -12.79 -1.20 -5.04
N PHE A 200 -11.72 -0.79 -4.36
CA PHE A 200 -11.81 0.12 -3.23
C PHE A 200 -10.59 1.04 -3.16
N LYS A 201 -10.75 2.16 -2.47
CA LYS A 201 -9.70 3.15 -2.26
C LYS A 201 -9.42 3.27 -0.78
N LEU A 202 -8.14 3.41 -0.44
CA LEU A 202 -7.69 3.72 0.90
C LEU A 202 -7.77 5.25 1.08
N THR A 203 -8.46 5.69 2.13
CA THR A 203 -8.57 7.11 2.48
C THR A 203 -7.42 7.52 3.37
N TYR A 204 -7.16 6.74 4.43
CA TYR A 204 -6.22 7.09 5.49
C TYR A 204 -4.81 6.54 5.28
N LEU A 205 -4.69 5.51 4.45
CA LEU A 205 -3.41 4.90 4.10
C LEU A 205 -3.09 5.11 2.63
N GLU A 206 -1.81 5.02 2.30
CA GLU A 206 -1.33 4.94 0.92
C GLU A 206 -0.29 3.84 0.77
N GLU A 207 -0.27 3.19 -0.38
CA GLU A 207 0.72 2.17 -0.72
C GLU A 207 2.09 2.82 -0.88
N ALA A 208 3.05 2.43 -0.04
CA ALA A 208 4.41 2.97 -0.04
C ALA A 208 5.38 2.04 -0.77
N PHE A 209 5.23 0.73 -0.56
CA PHE A 209 6.03 -0.29 -1.22
C PHE A 209 5.25 -1.60 -1.30
N THR A 210 5.41 -2.33 -2.41
CA THR A 210 4.94 -3.70 -2.60
C THR A 210 6.06 -4.46 -3.28
N SER A 211 6.44 -5.62 -2.72
CA SER A 211 7.55 -6.44 -3.22
C SER A 211 7.26 -7.04 -4.61
N GLU A 212 8.28 -7.58 -5.27
CA GLU A 212 8.17 -8.15 -6.63
C GLU A 212 7.01 -9.13 -6.78
N HIS A 213 6.89 -10.09 -5.85
CA HIS A 213 5.86 -11.13 -5.87
C HIS A 213 4.66 -10.80 -4.98
N TRP A 214 4.52 -9.53 -4.59
CA TRP A 214 3.46 -9.00 -3.73
C TRP A 214 3.37 -9.70 -2.37
N LEU A 215 4.45 -10.35 -1.93
CA LEU A 215 4.50 -11.09 -0.68
C LEU A 215 4.48 -10.16 0.53
N VAL A 216 5.18 -9.03 0.45
CA VAL A 216 5.25 -8.04 1.52
C VAL A 216 4.72 -6.70 0.99
N ARG A 217 3.75 -6.13 1.72
CA ARG A 217 3.13 -4.85 1.38
C ARG A 217 3.30 -3.88 2.53
N ILE A 218 3.74 -2.67 2.21
CA ILE A 218 4.02 -1.62 3.17
C ILE A 218 3.17 -0.40 2.81
N TYR A 219 2.40 0.06 3.79
CA TYR A 219 1.50 1.19 3.67
C TYR A 219 1.97 2.32 4.58
N ARG A 220 1.96 3.57 4.08
CA ARG A 220 2.17 4.76 4.91
C ARG A 220 0.85 5.23 5.48
N VAL A 221 0.83 5.53 6.76
CA VAL A 221 -0.29 6.19 7.43
C VAL A 221 -0.20 7.69 7.17
N LYS A 222 -1.22 8.28 6.54
CA LYS A 222 -1.25 9.73 6.31
C LYS A 222 -1.43 10.45 7.63
N LYS A 223 -0.68 11.52 7.86
CA LYS A 223 -0.79 12.30 9.11
C LYS A 223 -1.97 13.26 9.03
N LEU A 224 -2.55 13.62 10.18
CA LEU A 224 -3.75 14.48 10.28
C LEU A 224 -3.62 15.81 9.50
N ASN A 225 -2.42 16.38 9.48
CA ASN A 225 -2.10 17.62 8.78
C ASN A 225 -2.28 17.52 7.25
N GLU A 226 -2.19 16.32 6.68
CA GLU A 226 -2.34 16.09 5.24
C GLU A 226 -3.82 16.12 4.81
N PHE A 227 -4.75 15.78 5.70
CA PHE A 227 -6.19 15.88 5.44
C PHE A 227 -6.70 17.32 5.55
N ASN A 228 -6.12 18.09 6.48
CA ASN A 228 -6.47 19.49 6.71
C ASN A 228 -5.93 20.46 5.66
N ARG A 229 -5.21 19.98 4.64
CA ARG A 229 -4.87 20.78 3.47
C ARG A 229 -6.14 20.98 2.64
N GLN A 230 -7.02 21.87 3.11
CA GLN A 230 -8.15 22.33 2.34
C GLN A 230 -7.63 22.74 0.98
N TYR A 231 -8.10 22.07 -0.07
CA TYR A 231 -7.99 22.58 -1.41
C TYR A 231 -8.78 23.88 -1.42
N VAL A 232 -8.13 25.00 -1.12
CA VAL A 232 -8.68 26.32 -1.38
C VAL A 232 -8.84 26.34 -2.89
N LYS A 233 -10.05 26.06 -3.39
CA LYS A 233 -10.44 26.41 -4.76
C LYS A 233 -10.11 27.89 -4.87
N ARG A 234 -8.98 28.24 -5.48
CA ARG A 234 -8.72 29.63 -5.89
C ARG A 234 -9.98 30.02 -6.64
N ARG A 235 -10.72 30.97 -6.06
CA ARG A 235 -11.95 31.51 -6.63
C ARG A 235 -11.55 32.16 -7.95
N ASN A 236 -11.56 31.38 -9.02
CA ASN A 236 -11.27 31.83 -10.36
C ASN A 236 -12.48 32.64 -10.82
N LYS A 237 -12.54 33.93 -10.44
CA LYS A 237 -13.13 34.93 -11.33
C LYS A 237 -12.16 35.12 -12.51
N ARG A 238 -12.11 34.13 -13.40
CA ARG A 238 -11.40 34.23 -14.68
C ARG A 238 -12.30 33.64 -15.73
N THR A 239 -12.83 34.54 -16.57
CA THR A 239 -13.40 34.25 -17.88
C THR A 239 -12.58 33.17 -18.57
N ALA A 240 -13.24 32.07 -18.96
CA ALA A 240 -12.61 30.94 -19.62
C ALA A 240 -11.91 31.41 -20.90
N MET A 241 -10.59 31.26 -20.96
CA MET A 241 -9.80 31.58 -22.15
C MET A 241 -9.56 30.26 -22.90
N GLN A 242 -10.18 30.11 -24.09
CA GLN A 242 -10.00 28.93 -24.93
C GLN A 242 -8.52 28.78 -25.32
N GLN A 243 -7.94 27.63 -25.00
CA GLN A 243 -6.62 27.25 -25.49
C GLN A 243 -6.71 26.93 -26.98
N LYS A 244 -6.12 27.78 -27.82
CA LYS A 244 -5.83 27.44 -29.22
C LYS A 244 -4.35 27.07 -29.31
N SER A 245 -4.01 25.79 -29.18
CA SER A 245 -2.69 25.28 -29.56
C SER A 245 -2.84 24.22 -30.65
N SER A 246 -2.44 24.55 -31.87
CA SER A 246 -2.21 23.57 -32.93
C SER A 246 -0.75 23.11 -32.89
N ARG A 247 -0.50 21.86 -33.30
CA ARG A 247 0.78 21.14 -33.19
C ARG A 247 1.99 21.81 -33.89
N SER A 248 1.77 22.84 -34.70
CA SER A 248 2.80 23.53 -35.48
C SER A 248 3.23 24.90 -34.93
N GLY A 249 2.66 25.38 -33.82
CA GLY A 249 2.95 26.73 -33.34
C GLY A 249 2.86 26.85 -31.82
N LYS A 250 3.96 26.56 -31.12
CA LYS A 250 4.10 26.86 -29.67
C LYS A 250 4.31 28.36 -29.45
N LYS A 251 3.28 29.17 -29.69
CA LYS A 251 3.27 30.59 -29.26
C LYS A 251 2.18 30.78 -28.20
N GLY A 252 2.60 31.01 -26.97
CA GLY A 252 1.70 31.34 -25.86
C GLY A 252 1.09 32.73 -26.01
N THR A 253 -0.11 32.91 -25.45
CA THR A 253 -0.84 34.18 -25.45
C THR A 253 -0.58 34.92 -24.14
N LEU A 254 0.11 36.06 -24.19
CA LEU A 254 0.26 36.98 -23.05
C LEU A 254 -0.92 37.96 -23.04
N ARG A 255 -1.55 38.19 -21.88
CA ARG A 255 -2.69 39.10 -21.73
C ARG A 255 -2.35 40.56 -22.04
N PHE A 256 -1.10 40.96 -21.79
CA PHE A 256 -0.59 42.30 -22.10
C PHE A 256 0.57 42.12 -23.06
N LYS A 257 0.29 42.27 -24.35
CA LYS A 257 1.31 42.22 -25.39
C LYS A 257 1.54 43.65 -25.86
N ASN A 258 2.66 44.24 -25.46
CA ASN A 258 3.05 45.55 -25.99
C ASN A 258 3.29 45.38 -27.49
N VAL A 259 2.57 46.17 -28.29
CA VAL A 259 2.72 46.17 -29.75
C VAL A 259 4.06 46.85 -30.05
N VAL A 260 5.00 46.10 -30.61
CA VAL A 260 6.26 46.66 -31.09
C VAL A 260 5.96 47.47 -32.34
N VAL A 261 5.87 48.79 -32.20
CA VAL A 261 5.82 49.70 -33.34
C VAL A 261 7.25 49.85 -33.86
N LYS A 262 7.54 49.36 -35.06
CA LYS A 262 8.82 49.63 -35.73
C LYS A 262 8.83 51.10 -36.13
N GLY A 263 9.78 51.87 -35.59
CA GLY A 263 9.98 53.26 -35.97
C GLY A 263 10.31 53.39 -37.46
N THR A 264 9.58 54.24 -38.16
CA THR A 264 9.93 54.72 -39.50
C THR A 264 11.10 55.69 -39.39
N LYS A 265 12.14 55.48 -40.20
CA LYS A 265 13.32 56.36 -40.27
C LYS A 265 12.89 57.70 -40.88
N ASP A 266 13.10 58.81 -40.19
CA ASP A 266 12.90 60.15 -40.76
C ASP A 266 13.85 60.35 -41.94
N VAL A 267 13.29 60.38 -43.16
CA VAL A 267 14.00 60.87 -44.34
C VAL A 267 13.96 62.39 -44.27
N ARG A 268 15.08 63.01 -43.87
CA ARG A 268 15.24 64.47 -43.95
C ARG A 268 15.14 64.88 -45.44
N PRO A 269 14.37 65.92 -45.80
CA PRO A 269 14.42 66.45 -47.15
C PRO A 269 15.80 67.09 -47.36
N VAL A 270 16.47 66.67 -48.44
CA VAL A 270 17.71 67.31 -48.91
C VAL A 270 17.33 68.69 -49.44
N ASN A 271 17.90 69.74 -48.83
CA ASN A 271 17.72 71.12 -49.28
C ASN A 271 18.60 71.34 -50.54
N PRO A 272 18.07 71.74 -51.71
CA PRO A 272 18.86 71.82 -52.94
C PRO A 272 19.81 73.04 -53.05
N ASN A 273 19.93 73.89 -52.03
CA ASN A 273 20.66 75.15 -52.13
C ASN A 273 21.91 75.22 -51.23
N SER A 274 22.87 74.30 -51.44
CA SER A 274 24.25 74.52 -51.02
C SER A 274 25.21 74.20 -52.17
N ILE A 275 25.23 75.11 -53.16
CA ILE A 275 26.33 75.26 -54.11
C ILE A 275 27.13 76.47 -53.65
N ARG A 276 28.36 76.25 -53.22
CA ARG A 276 29.54 77.10 -53.44
C ARG A 276 30.78 76.25 -53.30
#